data_AF-B0BUV9-F1
#
_entry.id   AF-B0BUV9-F1
#
_cell.length_a   1.000
_cell.length_b   1.000
_cell.length_c   1.000
_cell.angle_alpha   90.00
_cell.angle_beta   90.00
_cell.angle_gamma   90.00
#
_symmetry.space_group_name_H-M   'P 1'
#
loop_
_entity.id
_entity.type
_entity.pdbx_description
1 polymer ?
#
loop_
_entity_poly.entity_id
_entity_poly.type
_entity_poly.pdbx_seq_one_letter_code
_entity_poly.pdbx_strand_id
1 'polypeptide(L)' 'MQKMALSHGRLIKISLIFIKIAAKLGDCLKIGPINSTAYNMLLQPNIADKKDFIDFTSIIPRNLQQGFATETLTVQSI' A
#
# COMPACT_ATOMS: atom_id res chain seq x y z
N MET A 1 -3.41 -27.04 -14.87
CA MET A 1 -2.47 -25.93 -14.57
C MET A 1 -2.82 -24.74 -15.44
N GLN A 2 -3.64 -23.80 -14.94
CA GLN A 2 -3.90 -22.54 -15.63
C GLN A 2 -2.78 -21.55 -15.27
N LYS A 3 -2.07 -21.05 -16.28
CA LYS A 3 -1.10 -19.97 -16.13
C LYS A 3 -1.88 -18.69 -15.83
N MET A 4 -1.78 -18.19 -14.60
CA MET A 4 -2.32 -16.89 -14.23
C MET A 4 -1.53 -15.83 -15.01
N ALA A 5 -2.18 -15.20 -15.98
CA ALA A 5 -1.59 -14.12 -16.75
C ALA A 5 -1.29 -12.96 -15.79
N LEU A 6 -0.02 -12.78 -15.44
CA LEU A 6 0.48 -11.60 -14.77
C LEU A 6 0.29 -10.43 -15.75
N SER A 7 -0.87 -9.76 -15.67
CA SER A 7 -1.11 -8.55 -16.43
C SER A 7 0.00 -7.56 -16.05
N HIS A 8 0.85 -7.24 -17.01
CA HIS A 8 1.87 -6.21 -16.83
C HIS A 8 1.12 -4.90 -16.58
N GLY A 9 0.99 -4.54 -15.31
CA GLY A 9 0.36 -3.28 -14.89
C GLY A 9 1.00 -2.14 -15.67
N ARG A 10 0.20 -1.43 -16.47
CA ARG A 10 0.70 -0.33 -17.28
C ARG A 10 1.09 0.81 -16.33
N LEU A 11 2.39 1.02 -16.13
CA LEU A 11 2.89 2.15 -15.36
C LEU A 11 2.62 3.45 -16.14
N ILE A 12 1.68 4.25 -15.65
CA ILE A 12 1.40 5.57 -16.21
C ILE A 12 2.17 6.59 -15.37
N LYS A 13 3.06 7.36 -16.00
CA LYS A 13 3.74 8.49 -15.34
C LYS A 13 2.76 9.66 -15.24
N ILE A 14 2.31 9.96 -14.03
CA ILE A 14 1.46 11.11 -13.72
C ILE A 14 2.29 12.11 -12.92
N SER A 15 2.22 13.40 -13.28
CA SER A 15 2.91 14.44 -12.52
C SER A 15 2.30 14.62 -11.13
N LEU A 16 3.14 14.84 -10.11
CA LEU A 16 2.72 15.04 -8.72
C LEU A 16 1.72 16.19 -8.56
N ILE A 17 1.74 17.17 -9.45
CA ILE A 17 0.78 18.30 -9.41
C ILE A 17 -0.66 17.82 -9.60
N PHE A 18 -0.90 16.86 -10.50
CA PHE A 18 -2.23 16.31 -10.75
C PHE A 18 -2.70 15.47 -9.58
N ILE A 19 -1.80 14.69 -8.98
CA ILE A 19 -2.09 13.87 -7.80
C ILE A 19 -2.45 14.77 -6.61
N LYS A 20 -1.76 15.91 -6.43
CA LYS A 20 -2.06 16.90 -5.38
C LYS A 20 -3.44 17.53 -5.55
N ILE A 21 -3.82 17.85 -6.78
CA ILE A 21 -5.15 18.40 -7.09
C ILE A 21 -6.24 17.35 -6.81
N ALA A 22 -6.03 16.11 -7.26
CA ALA A 22 -6.96 15.02 -7.02
C ALA A 22 -7.14 14.72 -5.52
N ALA A 23 -6.06 14.77 -4.74
CA ALA A 23 -6.09 14.61 -3.29
C ALA A 23 -6.94 15.68 -2.59
N LYS A 24 -6.75 16.96 -2.93
CA LYS A 24 -7.58 18.07 -2.42
C LYS A 24 -9.05 17.93 -2.81
N LEU A 25 -9.31 17.49 -4.05
CA LEU A 25 -10.68 17.25 -4.50
C LEU A 25 -11.31 16.07 -3.75
N GLY A 26 -10.56 15.00 -3.53
CA GLY A 26 -11.02 13.86 -2.76
C GLY A 26 -11.29 14.19 -1.29
N ASP A 27 -10.52 15.11 -0.68
CA ASP A 27 -10.86 15.65 0.64
C ASP A 27 -12.20 16.40 0.60
N CYS A 28 -12.41 17.25 -0.41
CA CYS A 28 -13.65 18.00 -0.60
C CYS A 28 -14.87 17.09 -0.80
N LEU A 29 -14.69 15.98 -1.52
CA LEU A 29 -15.73 15.01 -1.82
C LEU A 29 -15.82 13.87 -0.79
N LYS A 30 -14.96 13.86 0.23
CA LYS A 30 -14.82 12.77 1.22
C LYS A 30 -14.59 11.39 0.59
N ILE A 31 -13.79 11.33 -0.48
CA ILE A 31 -13.41 10.09 -1.16
C ILE A 31 -12.17 9.50 -0.47
N GLY A 32 -12.37 8.39 0.25
CA GLY A 32 -11.36 7.76 1.10
C GLY A 32 -10.00 7.42 0.47
N PRO A 33 -9.91 6.82 -0.74
CA PRO A 33 -8.63 6.34 -1.27
C PRO A 33 -7.72 7.44 -1.85
N ILE A 34 -8.24 8.62 -2.17
CA ILE A 34 -7.47 9.73 -2.76
C ILE A 34 -7.70 10.96 -1.89
N ASN A 35 -6.80 11.20 -0.94
CA ASN A 35 -6.93 12.29 0.04
C ASN A 35 -5.55 12.92 0.32
N SER A 36 -5.54 14.08 1.00
CA SER A 36 -4.28 14.79 1.28
C SER A 36 -3.33 13.99 2.19
N THR A 37 -3.86 13.18 3.11
CA THR A 37 -3.04 12.32 3.99
C THR A 37 -2.25 11.30 3.18
N ALA A 38 -2.92 10.60 2.26
CA ALA A 38 -2.30 9.62 1.36
C ALA A 38 -1.26 10.27 0.45
N TYR A 39 -1.53 11.47 -0.07
CA TYR A 39 -0.55 12.24 -0.85
C TYR A 39 0.71 12.57 -0.06
N ASN A 40 0.56 13.04 1.19
CA ASN A 40 1.70 13.40 2.04
C ASN A 40 2.53 12.18 2.45
N MET A 41 1.88 11.05 2.75
CA MET A 41 2.58 9.78 3.03
C MET A 41 3.35 9.26 1.81
N LEU A 42 2.87 9.52 0.59
CA LEU A 42 3.58 9.15 -0.63
C LEU A 42 4.82 10.02 -0.87
N LEU A 43 4.79 11.29 -0.46
CA LEU A 43 5.95 12.19 -0.55
C LEU A 43 7.02 11.91 0.51
N GLN A 44 6.61 11.38 1.66
CA GLN A 44 7.50 11.08 2.79
C GLN A 44 7.55 9.56 2.98
N PRO A 45 8.41 8.87 2.24
CA PRO A 45 8.51 7.42 2.35
C PRO A 45 8.93 7.06 3.78
N ASN A 46 8.07 6.34 4.49
CA ASN A 46 8.37 5.80 5.82
C ASN A 46 9.23 4.53 5.66
N ILE A 47 10.51 4.72 5.36
CA ILE A 47 11.51 3.65 5.28
C ILE A 47 12.22 3.62 6.63
N ALA A 48 11.85 2.65 7.47
CA ALA A 48 12.56 2.37 8.71
C ALA A 48 13.92 1.72 8.37
N ASP A 49 14.99 2.18 9.02
CA ASP A 49 16.26 1.46 8.98
C ASP A 49 16.12 0.17 9.78
N LYS A 50 16.88 -0.87 9.43
CA LYS A 50 16.89 -2.13 10.17
C LYS A 50 17.10 -1.92 11.68
N LYS A 51 17.91 -0.93 12.06
CA LYS A 51 18.20 -0.58 13.47
C LYS A 51 17.01 0.04 14.23
N ASP A 52 16.02 0.54 13.49
CA ASP A 52 14.83 1.19 14.05
C ASP A 52 13.70 0.17 14.33
N PHE A 53 13.86 -1.08 13.86
CA PHE A 53 12.95 -2.16 14.18
C PHE A 53 13.19 -2.66 15.59
N ILE A 54 12.11 -2.82 16.33
CA ILE A 54 12.19 -3.37 17.66
C ILE A 54 12.38 -4.90 17.55
N ASP A 55 13.47 -5.42 18.10
CA ASP A 55 13.85 -6.85 18.10
C ASP A 55 12.84 -7.79 18.81
N PHE A 56 11.69 -7.28 19.26
CA PHE A 56 10.75 -8.01 20.11
C PHE A 56 10.01 -9.17 19.43
N THR A 57 10.18 -9.36 18.12
CA THR A 57 9.55 -10.49 17.43
C THR A 57 10.57 -11.28 16.64
N SER A 58 10.75 -12.57 16.98
CA SER A 58 11.47 -13.55 16.15
C SER A 58 10.78 -13.83 14.80
N ILE A 59 9.68 -13.13 14.52
CA ILE A 59 8.86 -13.26 13.33
C ILE A 59 9.40 -12.29 12.28
N ILE A 60 10.38 -12.77 11.52
CA ILE A 60 10.85 -12.08 10.31
C ILE A 60 9.74 -12.25 9.25
N PRO A 61 9.18 -11.17 8.68
CA PRO A 61 8.22 -11.29 7.59
C PRO A 61 8.91 -11.98 6.41
N ARG A 62 8.47 -13.19 6.05
CA ARG A 62 9.12 -14.02 5.03
C ARG A 62 9.20 -13.30 3.67
N ASN A 63 8.16 -12.55 3.30
CA ASN A 63 8.13 -11.51 2.26
C ASN A 63 6.69 -10.98 2.05
N LEU A 64 6.55 -9.83 1.38
CA LEU A 64 5.25 -9.25 1.00
C LEU A 64 4.45 -10.14 0.04
N GLN A 65 5.12 -10.87 -0.87
CA GLN A 65 4.46 -11.71 -1.87
C GLN A 65 3.63 -12.84 -1.22
N GLN A 66 4.14 -13.42 -0.15
CA GLN A 66 3.46 -14.46 0.63
C GLN A 66 2.26 -13.86 1.40
N GLY A 67 2.36 -12.62 1.88
CA GLY A 67 1.25 -11.91 2.52
C GLY A 67 0.08 -11.60 1.57
N PHE A 68 0.34 -11.44 0.27
CA PHE A 68 -0.70 -11.31 -0.76
C PHE A 68 -1.23 -12.65 -1.28
N ALA A 69 -0.51 -13.75 -1.01
CA ALA A 69 -0.85 -15.09 -1.47
C ALA A 69 -1.68 -15.91 -0.45
N THR A 70 -1.79 -15.44 0.80
CA THR A 70 -2.62 -16.10 1.81
C THR A 70 -4.10 -15.81 1.56
N GLU A 71 -4.91 -16.85 1.63
CA GLU A 71 -6.38 -16.74 1.62
C GLU A 71 -6.85 -15.78 2.72
N THR A 72 -7.95 -15.06 2.48
CA THR A 72 -8.55 -14.14 3.45
C THR A 72 -8.72 -14.88 4.78
N LEU A 73 -8.09 -14.39 5.85
CA LEU A 73 -8.32 -14.92 7.20
C LEU A 73 -9.78 -14.64 7.57
N THR A 74 -10.65 -15.62 7.37
CA THR A 74 -12.00 -15.64 7.92
C THR A 74 -11.85 -15.81 9.42
N VAL A 75 -11.79 -14.69 10.14
CA VAL A 75 -11.94 -14.70 11.59
C VAL A 75 -13.38 -15.10 11.87
N GLN A 76 -13.61 -16.37 12.18
CA GLN A 76 -14.88 -16.76 12.77
C GLN A 76 -14.94 -16.12 14.16
N SER A 77 -15.98 -15.32 14.40
CA SER A 77 -16.32 -14.89 15.75
C SER A 77 -16.51 -16.15 16.60
N ILE A 78 -15.83 -16.21 17.74
CA ILE A 78 -16.17 -17.13 18.83
C ILE A 78 -17.44 -16.62 19.50
#